data_AF-A0A1V5QMP5-F1
#
_entry.id   AF-A0A1V5QMP5-F1
#
_cell.length_a   1.000
_cell.length_b   1.000
_cell.length_c   1.000
_cell.angle_alpha   90.00
_cell.angle_beta   90.00
_cell.angle_gamma   90.00
#
_symmetry.space_group_name_H-M   'P 1'
#
loop_
_entity.id
_entity.type
_entity.pdbx_description
1 polymer ?
#
loop_
_entity_poly.entity_id
_entity_poly.type
_entity_poly.pdbx_seq_one_letter_code
_entity_poly.pdbx_strand_id
1 'polypeptide(L)'
;MTGVFAVEVDGLEQGRLPGVANLGIRPTFGGTRPLLEVHLFEFNQYIYGAHLCVHFVHKLREERWFPDFDALKAQIAHDAALAREFFQRRGAENAEGRRE
;
A
#
# COMPACT_ATOMS: atom_id res chain seq x y z
N MET A 1 12.56 -8.80 -0.81
CA MET A 1 11.50 -8.02 -1.49
C MET A 1 11.08 -6.93 -0.53
N THR A 2 11.74 -5.79 -0.57
CA THR A 2 11.35 -4.61 0.23
C THR A 2 10.93 -3.48 -0.70
N GLY A 3 10.27 -2.46 -0.16
CA GLY A 3 9.87 -1.27 -0.90
C GLY A 3 8.44 -0.84 -0.63
N VAL A 4 7.93 0.00 -1.52
CA VAL A 4 6.57 0.54 -1.45
C VAL A 4 5.74 -0.02 -2.61
N PHE A 5 4.50 -0.39 -2.31
CA PHE A 5 3.63 -1.10 -3.22
C PHE A 5 2.22 -0.50 -3.20
N ALA A 6 1.56 -0.47 -4.35
CA ALA A 6 0.10 -0.41 -4.37
C ALA A 6 -0.42 -1.79 -3.97
N VAL A 7 -1.44 -1.81 -3.10
CA VAL A 7 -2.02 -3.04 -2.55
C VAL A 7 -3.54 -3.00 -2.56
N GLU A 8 -4.15 -4.18 -2.58
CA GLU A 8 -5.57 -4.36 -2.28
C GLU A 8 -5.70 -5.17 -0.99
N VAL A 9 -6.68 -4.87 -0.16
CA VAL A 9 -6.92 -5.55 1.12
C VAL A 9 -8.33 -6.11 1.17
N ASP A 10 -8.43 -7.41 1.48
CA ASP A 10 -9.69 -8.11 1.76
C ASP A 10 -9.81 -8.45 3.25
N GLY A 11 -11.02 -8.85 3.68
CA GLY A 11 -11.30 -9.26 5.06
C GLY A 11 -12.07 -8.22 5.89
N LEU A 12 -12.56 -7.16 5.25
CA LEU A 12 -13.38 -6.11 5.85
C LEU A 12 -14.79 -6.10 5.20
N GLU A 13 -15.78 -5.53 5.90
CA GLU A 13 -17.18 -5.49 5.44
C GLU A 13 -17.37 -4.68 4.15
N GLN A 14 -16.50 -3.71 3.90
CA GLN A 14 -16.51 -2.86 2.71
C GLN A 14 -16.04 -3.61 1.45
N GLY A 15 -15.64 -4.88 1.58
CA GLY A 15 -15.05 -5.67 0.52
C GLY A 15 -13.58 -5.30 0.29
N ARG A 16 -13.15 -5.44 -0.97
CA ARG A 16 -11.76 -5.20 -1.37
C ARG A 16 -11.44 -3.71 -1.39
N LEU A 17 -10.52 -3.27 -0.55
CA LEU A 17 -10.12 -1.86 -0.43
C LEU A 17 -8.72 -1.61 -1.02
N PRO A 18 -8.52 -0.53 -1.78
CA PRO A 18 -7.20 -0.15 -2.27
C PRO A 18 -6.38 0.55 -1.18
N GLY A 19 -5.06 0.44 -1.28
CA GLY A 19 -4.13 1.12 -0.39
C GLY A 19 -2.71 1.18 -0.93
N VAL A 20 -1.82 1.75 -0.12
CA VAL A 20 -0.37 1.74 -0.32
C VAL A 20 0.29 1.05 0.86
N ALA A 21 1.28 0.21 0.60
CA ALA A 21 1.99 -0.54 1.63
C ALA A 21 3.49 -0.31 1.58
N ASN A 22 4.11 -0.19 2.76
CA ASN A 22 5.54 -0.32 2.94
C ASN A 22 5.85 -1.74 3.42
N LEU A 23 6.76 -2.43 2.75
CA LEU A 23 7.32 -3.70 3.19
C LEU A 23 8.82 -3.50 3.44
N GLY A 24 9.20 -3.49 4.71
CA GLY A 24 10.57 -3.28 5.14
C GLY A 24 11.10 -4.40 6.04
N ILE A 25 12.35 -4.28 6.46
CA ILE A 25 12.99 -5.18 7.41
C ILE A 25 13.37 -4.39 8.65
N ARG A 26 12.83 -4.77 9.81
CA ARG A 26 13.22 -4.16 11.09
C ARG A 26 14.32 -5.02 11.74
N PRO A 27 15.50 -4.44 12.02
CA PRO A 27 16.49 -5.10 12.87
C PRO A 27 15.91 -5.29 14.28
N THR A 28 15.99 -6.51 14.81
CA THR A 28 15.56 -6.82 16.18
C THR A 28 16.67 -7.59 16.90
N PHE A 29 16.70 -7.50 18.23
CA PHE A 29 17.60 -8.35 19.02
C PHE A 29 17.21 -9.82 18.79
N GLY A 30 18.10 -10.57 18.12
CA GLY A 30 17.87 -11.98 17.76
C GLY A 30 17.47 -12.25 16.30
N GLY A 31 17.42 -11.24 15.42
CA GLY A 31 17.24 -11.44 13.98
C GLY A 31 16.56 -10.30 13.24
N THR A 32 16.25 -10.52 11.97
CA THR A 32 15.47 -9.60 11.13
C THR A 32 14.03 -10.10 10.99
N ARG A 33 13.05 -9.20 11.13
CA ARG A 33 11.65 -9.51 10.86
C ARG A 33 11.11 -8.59 9.76
N PRO A 34 10.37 -9.11 8.78
CA PRO A 34 9.66 -8.27 7.84
C PRO A 34 8.55 -7.51 8.57
N LEU A 35 8.37 -6.25 8.19
CA LEU A 35 7.28 -5.40 8.67
C LEU A 35 6.48 -4.94 7.46
N LEU A 36 5.18 -5.21 7.47
CA LEU A 36 4.23 -4.77 6.46
C LEU A 36 3.30 -3.73 7.09
N GLU A 37 3.33 -2.51 6.57
CA GLU A 37 2.48 -1.41 7.00
C GLU A 37 1.61 -0.97 5.83
N VAL A 38 0.29 -0.98 6.00
CA VAL A 38 -0.67 -0.64 4.95
C VAL A 38 -1.45 0.61 5.34
N HIS A 39 -1.55 1.56 4.42
CA HIS A 39 -2.45 2.70 4.48
C HIS A 39 -3.59 2.49 3.49
N LEU A 40 -4.79 2.21 4.01
CA LEU A 40 -6.02 2.07 3.22
C LEU A 40 -6.55 3.44 2.81
N PHE A 41 -7.00 3.56 1.56
CA PHE A 41 -7.60 4.79 1.06
C PHE A 41 -9.08 4.89 1.42
N GLU A 42 -9.56 6.11 1.67
CA GLU A 42 -10.96 6.41 2.03
C GLU A 42 -11.50 5.55 3.19
N PHE A 43 -10.64 5.27 4.17
CA PHE A 43 -10.94 4.39 5.29
C PHE A 43 -10.75 5.11 6.63
N ASN A 44 -11.75 5.00 7.52
CA ASN A 44 -11.75 5.71 8.81
C ASN A 44 -12.40 4.87 9.93
N GLN A 45 -11.95 3.63 10.10
CA GLN A 45 -12.44 2.73 11.15
C GLN A 45 -11.27 2.07 11.90
N TYR A 46 -11.52 1.66 13.14
CA TYR A 46 -10.58 0.85 13.91
C TYR A 46 -10.81 -0.63 13.62
N ILE A 47 -9.75 -1.33 13.20
CA ILE A 47 -9.78 -2.75 12.80
C ILE A 47 -8.74 -3.59 13.54
N TYR A 48 -8.35 -3.16 14.74
CA TYR A 48 -7.45 -3.94 15.59
C TYR A 48 -8.06 -5.32 15.87
N GLY A 49 -7.27 -6.38 15.68
CA GLY A 49 -7.70 -7.77 15.84
C GLY A 49 -8.38 -8.37 14.59
N ALA A 50 -8.64 -7.59 13.55
CA ALA A 50 -9.16 -8.11 12.29
C ALA A 50 -8.09 -8.94 11.56
N HIS A 51 -8.54 -10.00 10.88
CA HIS A 51 -7.69 -10.80 9.99
C HIS A 51 -7.85 -10.27 8.56
N LEU A 52 -6.75 -9.79 7.99
CA LEU A 52 -6.73 -9.17 6.67
C LEU A 52 -5.90 -10.01 5.69
N CYS A 53 -6.31 -10.01 4.43
CA CYS A 53 -5.50 -10.52 3.34
C CYS A 53 -4.99 -9.33 2.51
N VAL A 54 -3.67 -9.21 2.34
CA VAL A 54 -3.04 -8.12 1.58
C VAL A 54 -2.50 -8.65 0.26
N HIS A 55 -3.00 -8.10 -0.84
CA HIS A 55 -2.59 -8.43 -2.20
C HIS A 55 -1.64 -7.34 -2.73
N PHE A 56 -0.39 -7.71 -2.97
CA PHE A 56 0.56 -6.84 -3.66
C PHE A 56 0.21 -6.81 -5.15
N VAL A 57 -0.21 -5.66 -5.66
CA VAL A 57 -0.65 -5.53 -7.06
C VAL A 57 0.37 -4.82 -7.95
N HIS A 58 1.14 -3.88 -7.39
CA HIS A 58 2.16 -3.17 -8.15
C HIS A 58 3.26 -2.63 -7.23
N LYS A 59 4.53 -2.73 -7.65
CA LYS A 59 5.65 -2.14 -6.93
C LYS A 59 5.87 -0.71 -7.41
N LEU A 60 5.82 0.25 -6.49
CA LEU A 60 6.01 1.68 -6.78
C LEU A 60 7.49 2.06 -6.75
N ARG A 61 8.23 1.57 -5.75
CA ARG A 61 9.68 1.82 -5.61
C ARG A 61 10.35 0.88 -4.63
N GLU A 62 11.68 0.83 -4.69
CA GLU A 62 12.52 0.29 -3.62
C GLU A 62 12.52 1.18 -2.36
N GLU A 63 13.01 0.62 -1.26
CA GLU A 63 13.36 1.41 -0.08
C GLU A 63 14.48 2.40 -0.42
N ARG A 64 14.44 3.57 0.20
CA ARG A 64 15.47 4.59 0.06
C ARG A 64 15.60 5.39 1.35
N TRP A 65 16.78 5.95 1.55
CA TRP A 65 17.03 6.88 2.64
C TRP A 65 16.55 8.30 2.27
N PHE A 66 16.16 9.07 3.28
CA PHE A 66 15.75 10.47 3.14
C PHE A 66 16.60 11.37 4.03
N PRO A 67 16.97 12.57 3.55
CA PRO A 67 17.84 13.49 4.28
C PRO A 67 17.20 14.07 5.53
N ASP A 68 15.87 14.19 5.52
CA ASP A 68 15.11 14.78 6.61
C ASP A 68 13.65 14.29 6.60
N PHE A 69 12.91 14.71 7.62
CA PHE A 69 11.52 14.33 7.82
C PHE A 69 10.57 14.93 6.77
N ASP A 70 10.87 16.09 6.21
CA ASP A 70 10.02 16.74 5.22
C ASP A 70 10.13 16.05 3.86
N ALA A 71 11.34 15.65 3.46
CA ALA A 71 11.59 14.82 2.29
C ALA A 71 10.88 13.46 2.40
N LEU A 72 10.91 12.84 3.58
CA LEU A 72 10.18 11.59 3.84
C LEU A 72 8.67 11.80 3.70
N LYS A 73 8.09 12.83 4.33
CA LYS A 73 6.65 13.13 4.23
C LYS A 73 6.23 13.40 2.78
N ALA A 74 7.02 14.18 2.04
CA ALA A 74 6.75 14.48 0.64
C ALA A 74 6.76 13.19 -0.21
N GLN A 75 7.72 12.29 0.03
CA GLN A 75 7.74 11.01 -0.67
C GLN A 75 6.55 10.13 -0.31
N ILE A 76 6.15 10.04 0.96
CA ILE A 76 4.97 9.26 1.37
C ILE A 76 3.71 9.76 0.66
N ALA A 77 3.51 11.08 0.60
CA ALA A 77 2.39 11.68 -0.11
C ALA A 77 2.43 11.35 -1.61
N HIS A 78 3.62 11.42 -2.23
CA HIS A 78 3.80 11.06 -3.63
C HIS A 78 3.51 9.58 -3.90
N ASP A 79 4.01 8.67 -3.05
CA ASP A 79 3.76 7.24 -3.17
C ASP A 79 2.26 6.91 -3.06
N ALA A 80 1.55 7.57 -2.15
CA ALA A 80 0.09 7.43 -2.02
C ALA A 80 -0.66 7.96 -3.26
N ALA A 81 -0.22 9.07 -3.84
CA ALA A 81 -0.78 9.59 -5.09
C ALA A 81 -0.57 8.62 -6.27
N LEU A 82 0.63 8.09 -6.45
CA LEU A 82 0.93 7.10 -7.49
C LEU A 82 0.09 5.83 -7.35
N ALA A 83 -0.12 5.34 -6.12
CA ALA A 83 -1.01 4.21 -5.87
C ALA A 83 -2.46 4.53 -6.27
N ARG A 84 -2.97 5.73 -5.94
CA ARG A 84 -4.32 6.16 -6.33
C ARG A 84 -4.45 6.24 -7.86
N GLU A 85 -3.49 6.84 -8.54
CA GLU A 85 -3.43 6.91 -10.00
C GLU A 85 -3.41 5.52 -10.64
N PHE A 86 -2.65 4.57 -10.06
CA PHE A 86 -2.62 3.18 -10.52
C PHE A 86 -4.02 2.54 -10.46
N PHE A 87 -4.74 2.68 -9.35
CA PHE A 87 -6.09 2.11 -9.22
C PHE A 87 -7.13 2.82 -10.09
N GLN A 88 -6.99 4.13 -10.32
CA GLN A 88 -7.85 4.87 -11.24
C GLN A 88 -7.70 4.35 -12.68
N ARG A 89 -6.46 4.17 -13.16
CA ARG A 89 -6.19 3.62 -14.50
C ARG A 89 -6.73 2.19 -14.65
N ARG A 90 -6.43 1.33 -13.67
CA ARG A 90 -6.93 -0.06 -13.67
C ARG A 90 -8.47 -0.14 -13.65
N GLY A 91 -9.13 0.78 -12.94
CA GLY A 91 -10.59 0.89 -12.94
C GLY A 91 -11.17 1.29 -14.31
N ALA A 92 -10.53 2.23 -15.01
CA ALA A 92 -10.93 2.64 -16.36
C ALA A 92 -10.78 1.50 -17.39
N GLU A 93 -9.64 0.81 -17.39
CA GLU A 93 -9.37 -0.35 -18.26
C GLU A 93 -10.41 -1.46 -18.05
N ASN A 94 -10.76 -1.76 -16.80
CA ASN A 94 -11.78 -2.76 -16.46
C ASN A 94 -13.20 -2.33 -16.87
N ALA A 95 -13.48 -1.03 -16.92
CA ALA A 95 -14.78 -0.51 -17.33
C ALA A 95 -14.95 -0.51 -18.85
N GLU A 96 -13.87 -0.28 -19.61
CA GLU A 96 -13.85 -0.36 -21.07
C GLU A 96 -13.94 -1.81 -21.56
N GLY A 97 -13.21 -2.74 -20.95
CA GLY A 97 -13.26 -4.18 -21.31
C GLY A 97 -14.56 -4.91 -20.97
N ARG A 98 -15.52 -4.27 -20.29
CA ARG A 98 -16.88 -4.81 -20.03
C ARG A 98 -17.93 -4.33 -21.02
N ARG A 99 -17.56 -3.48 -21.99
CA ARG A 99 -18.47 -2.93 -23.01
C ARG A 99 -18.42 -3.67 -24.35
N GLU A 100 -17.72 -4.79 -24.41
CA GLU A 100 -17.67 -5.74 -25.54
C GLU A 100 -18.30 -7.07 -25.13
#